data_AF-A0A9E6WI63-F1
#
_entry.id   AF-A0A9E6WI63-F1
#
_cell.length_a   1.000
_cell.length_b   1.000
_cell.length_c   1.000
_cell.angle_alpha   90.00
_cell.angle_beta   90.00
_cell.angle_gamma   90.00
#
_symmetry.space_group_name_H-M   'P 1'
#
loop_
_entity.id
_entity.type
_entity.pdbx_description
1 polymer ?
#
loop_
_entity_poly.entity_id
_entity_poly.type
_entity_poly.pdbx_seq_one_letter_code
_entity_poly.pdbx_strand_id
1 'polypeptide(L)'
;MSAFDTFVVVDWSGGNQTAAAPAANAIWAATARDGVAEEPRYFRNRLLVEDWLNDLVQAELDAERRLCLCFDFPFAYPAGFAQALTGEDDPFNVWAWFAERVRDAPNTNNRFDLAGELNRALADGRGPFWGNGLARDIPGLPRTMADYANPFPSHRNAEELAPGAFTCWQMSGAGAVGGQVMMGLPVLHRLRRRFAPHVAAWPFEALDKPVALVEVWPSLIRETIAELRQPNEIPDRAQVRVLAQALSRLSPEVLGAMLNDGDALEGSILGLGHKDALRAAALNAQPLSPPPLRNDCFALPAGVDWTPVDDALALLRDRLTPVTGTEEVSLSDALGRVLAGDAVALRSNPPQANTAVDGYGFAGPALEGPHEMPLVPGRAAAGVPFAGRVPPGHAIRVLTGAALPEGVDTVILDEDTTTDGARIAFRGPLKQGANTRRAGEDMA
;
A
#
# COMPACT_ATOMS: atom_id res chain seq x y z
N MET A 1 -15.11 -13.61 16.73
CA MET A 1 -16.50 -13.10 16.82
C MET A 1 -16.39 -11.59 16.94
N SER A 2 -16.98 -10.76 16.09
CA SER A 2 -18.09 -10.94 15.15
C SER A 2 -17.83 -10.24 13.81
N ALA A 3 -17.70 -11.00 12.73
CA ALA A 3 -17.98 -10.45 11.42
C ALA A 3 -19.51 -10.30 11.31
N PHE A 4 -19.98 -9.11 10.95
CA PHE A 4 -21.36 -8.94 10.50
C PHE A 4 -21.36 -9.03 8.98
N ASP A 5 -22.32 -9.75 8.42
CA ASP A 5 -22.48 -9.89 6.97
C ASP A 5 -23.16 -8.67 6.36
N THR A 6 -23.91 -7.94 7.19
CA THR A 6 -24.72 -6.79 6.78
C THR A 6 -24.50 -5.63 7.72
N PHE A 7 -24.26 -4.45 7.16
CA PHE A 7 -24.28 -3.19 7.88
C PHE A 7 -25.41 -2.33 7.35
N VAL A 8 -26.17 -1.74 8.25
CA VAL A 8 -27.17 -0.73 7.91
C VAL A 8 -26.86 0.50 8.71
N VAL A 9 -26.79 1.66 8.07
CA VAL A 9 -26.70 2.94 8.76
C VAL A 9 -27.99 3.70 8.51
N VAL A 10 -28.63 4.16 9.58
CA VAL A 10 -29.84 4.96 9.57
C VAL A 10 -29.52 6.35 10.10
N ASP A 11 -29.68 7.36 9.25
CA ASP A 11 -29.78 8.78 9.63
C ASP A 11 -31.22 9.04 10.05
N TRP A 12 -31.41 9.36 11.32
CA TRP A 12 -32.69 9.39 12.00
C TRP A 12 -33.21 10.80 12.16
N SER A 13 -34.52 10.97 11.96
CA SER A 13 -35.19 12.24 12.19
C SER A 13 -36.32 12.09 13.20
N GLY A 14 -36.29 12.96 14.22
CA GLY A 14 -37.42 13.16 15.13
C GLY A 14 -38.56 13.97 14.49
N GLY A 15 -38.43 14.48 13.26
CA GLY A 15 -39.36 15.41 12.60
C GLY A 15 -40.73 14.84 12.21
N ASN A 16 -41.65 15.67 11.75
CA ASN A 16 -42.89 15.16 11.15
C ASN A 16 -42.63 14.65 9.73
N GLN A 17 -43.65 14.04 9.12
CA GLN A 17 -43.57 13.51 7.78
C GLN A 17 -43.13 14.55 6.76
N THR A 18 -42.14 14.18 5.96
CA THR A 18 -41.58 15.01 4.89
C THR A 18 -42.35 14.84 3.57
N ALA A 19 -41.96 15.64 2.57
CA ALA A 19 -42.50 15.55 1.21
C ALA A 19 -42.30 14.16 0.57
N ALA A 20 -42.99 13.89 -0.53
CA ALA A 20 -42.81 12.63 -1.25
C ALA A 20 -41.45 12.53 -1.95
N ALA A 21 -40.96 13.67 -2.46
CA ALA A 21 -39.62 13.75 -3.05
C ALA A 21 -38.54 13.66 -1.95
N PRO A 22 -37.44 12.95 -2.21
CA PRO A 22 -36.30 12.90 -1.29
C PRO A 22 -35.79 14.30 -0.94
N ALA A 23 -35.51 14.51 0.34
CA ALA A 23 -35.09 15.80 0.87
C ALA A 23 -34.04 15.63 1.98
N ALA A 24 -33.35 16.72 2.29
CA ALA A 24 -32.48 16.81 3.47
C ALA A 24 -33.31 16.95 4.76
N ASN A 25 -32.68 16.68 5.90
CA ASN A 25 -33.24 16.62 7.25
C ASN A 25 -34.38 15.58 7.37
N ALA A 26 -34.22 14.44 6.72
CA ALA A 26 -35.19 13.35 6.67
C ALA A 26 -34.55 12.02 7.03
N ILE A 27 -35.33 10.96 7.13
CA ILE A 27 -34.79 9.64 7.46
C ILE A 27 -34.20 9.02 6.20
N TRP A 28 -32.92 8.65 6.27
CA TRP A 28 -32.22 7.90 5.24
C TRP A 28 -31.65 6.62 5.83
N ALA A 29 -31.61 5.55 5.04
CA ALA A 29 -30.91 4.35 5.43
C ALA A 29 -30.12 3.76 4.25
N ALA A 30 -28.92 3.25 4.51
CA ALA A 30 -28.15 2.50 3.52
C ALA A 30 -27.75 1.15 4.07
N THR A 31 -27.92 0.12 3.24
CA THR A 31 -27.43 -1.24 3.50
C THR A 31 -26.10 -1.43 2.79
N ALA A 32 -25.13 -2.08 3.42
CA ALA A 32 -23.85 -2.43 2.81
C ALA A 32 -23.40 -3.84 3.20
N ARG A 33 -22.76 -4.50 2.24
CA ARG A 33 -22.16 -5.84 2.37
C ARG A 33 -20.85 -5.87 1.60
N ASP A 34 -19.82 -6.51 2.15
CA ASP A 34 -18.53 -6.70 1.47
C ASP A 34 -17.96 -5.41 0.85
N GLY A 35 -18.15 -4.27 1.53
CA GLY A 35 -17.69 -2.97 1.06
C GLY A 35 -18.45 -2.35 -0.09
N VAL A 36 -19.65 -2.86 -0.40
CA VAL A 36 -20.56 -2.34 -1.41
C VAL A 36 -21.86 -1.90 -0.72
N ALA A 37 -22.16 -0.59 -0.81
CA ALA A 37 -23.44 -0.06 -0.37
C ALA A 37 -24.50 -0.17 -1.47
N GLU A 38 -25.69 -0.61 -1.11
CA GLU A 38 -26.90 -0.49 -1.92
C GLU A 38 -27.33 0.97 -2.07
N GLU A 39 -28.26 1.23 -3.00
CA GLU A 39 -28.86 2.56 -3.14
C GLU A 39 -29.58 2.96 -1.85
N PRO A 40 -29.20 4.10 -1.20
CA PRO A 40 -29.83 4.51 0.04
C PRO A 40 -31.32 4.76 -0.12
N ARG A 41 -32.09 4.30 0.87
CA ARG A 41 -33.54 4.42 0.93
C ARG A 41 -33.93 5.67 1.70
N TYR A 42 -34.90 6.40 1.14
CA TYR A 42 -35.51 7.57 1.76
C TYR A 42 -36.83 7.18 2.44
N PHE A 43 -36.99 7.57 3.71
CA PHE A 43 -38.20 7.36 4.48
C PHE A 43 -38.79 8.69 4.92
N ARG A 44 -40.08 8.85 4.64
CA ARG A 44 -40.77 10.11 4.90
C ARG A 44 -41.10 10.32 6.38
N ASN A 45 -41.18 9.24 7.16
CA ASN A 45 -41.53 9.26 8.57
C ASN A 45 -41.00 8.00 9.26
N ARG A 46 -41.08 7.98 10.59
CA ARG A 46 -40.57 6.89 11.45
C ARG A 46 -41.31 5.57 11.30
N LEU A 47 -42.61 5.62 11.00
CA LEU A 47 -43.42 4.41 10.84
C LEU A 47 -42.95 3.61 9.62
N LEU A 48 -42.66 4.29 8.51
CA LEU A 48 -42.20 3.64 7.27
C LEU A 48 -40.81 3.01 7.41
N VAL A 49 -39.88 3.68 8.10
CA VAL A 49 -38.54 3.09 8.34
C VAL A 49 -38.63 1.95 9.35
N GLU A 50 -39.53 2.03 10.35
CA GLU A 50 -39.73 0.94 11.30
C GLU A 50 -40.32 -0.31 10.65
N ASP A 51 -41.34 -0.17 9.79
CA ASP A 51 -41.89 -1.28 9.01
C ASP A 51 -40.78 -1.94 8.17
N TRP A 52 -39.97 -1.12 7.47
CA TRP A 52 -38.84 -1.61 6.69
C TRP A 52 -37.77 -2.31 7.54
N LEU A 53 -37.45 -1.79 8.73
CA LEU A 53 -36.49 -2.41 9.64
C LEU A 53 -37.00 -3.77 10.12
N ASN A 54 -38.29 -3.92 10.40
CA ASN A 54 -38.88 -5.22 10.75
C ASN A 54 -38.73 -6.23 9.61
N ASP A 55 -39.06 -5.84 8.38
CA ASP A 55 -38.92 -6.70 7.20
C ASP A 55 -37.46 -7.08 6.95
N LEU A 56 -36.54 -6.11 7.09
CA LEU A 56 -35.11 -6.34 6.91
C LEU A 56 -34.55 -7.30 7.95
N VAL A 57 -34.85 -7.08 9.23
CA VAL A 57 -34.38 -7.97 10.30
C VAL A 57 -34.88 -9.38 10.07
N GLN A 58 -36.15 -9.56 9.71
CA GLN A 58 -36.69 -10.88 9.40
C GLN A 58 -35.95 -11.52 8.20
N ALA A 59 -35.72 -10.76 7.13
CA ALA A 59 -35.01 -11.26 5.95
C ALA A 59 -33.55 -11.64 6.21
N GLU A 60 -32.85 -10.93 7.11
CA GLU A 60 -31.49 -11.28 7.53
C GLU A 60 -31.46 -12.54 8.38
N LEU A 61 -32.42 -12.69 9.30
CA LEU A 61 -32.55 -13.88 10.13
C LEU A 61 -32.90 -15.11 9.29
N ASP A 62 -33.84 -14.99 8.35
CA ASP A 62 -34.23 -16.07 7.44
C ASP A 62 -33.07 -16.53 6.53
N ALA A 63 -32.14 -15.61 6.25
CA ALA A 63 -30.95 -15.91 5.46
C ALA A 63 -29.73 -16.29 6.31
N GLU A 64 -29.89 -16.44 7.62
CA GLU A 64 -28.83 -16.78 8.58
C GLU A 64 -27.63 -15.81 8.57
N ARG A 65 -27.89 -14.53 8.26
CA ARG A 65 -26.87 -13.48 8.21
C ARG A 65 -26.85 -12.65 9.48
N ARG A 66 -25.64 -12.30 9.95
CA ARG A 66 -25.45 -11.36 11.06
C ARG A 66 -25.62 -9.93 10.57
N LEU A 67 -26.44 -9.17 11.29
CA LEU A 67 -26.83 -7.81 10.95
C LEU A 67 -26.35 -6.81 12.01
N CYS A 68 -25.66 -5.76 11.58
CA CYS A 68 -25.33 -4.60 12.40
C CYS A 68 -26.23 -3.42 11.97
N LEU A 69 -27.21 -3.06 12.80
CA LEU A 69 -28.10 -1.91 12.62
C LEU A 69 -27.55 -0.71 13.38
N CYS A 70 -27.00 0.24 12.65
CA CYS A 70 -26.41 1.47 13.16
C CYS A 70 -27.39 2.63 13.07
N PHE A 71 -27.54 3.40 14.15
CA PHE A 71 -28.39 4.60 14.20
C PHE A 71 -27.61 5.81 14.68
N ASP A 72 -27.89 6.98 14.11
CA ASP A 72 -27.13 8.21 14.34
C ASP A 72 -27.59 9.05 15.55
N PHE A 73 -28.28 8.44 16.52
CA PHE A 73 -28.73 9.10 17.74
C PHE A 73 -28.28 8.35 19.00
N PRO A 74 -28.08 9.07 20.12
CA PRO A 74 -27.76 8.49 21.42
C PRO A 74 -28.68 7.36 21.89
N PHE A 75 -28.08 6.25 22.30
CA PHE A 75 -28.79 5.10 22.88
C PHE A 75 -29.07 5.25 24.38
N ALA A 76 -28.43 6.18 25.06
CA ALA A 76 -28.74 6.49 26.45
C ALA A 76 -28.55 7.98 26.73
N TYR A 77 -28.85 8.37 27.96
CA TYR A 77 -28.72 9.73 28.46
C TYR A 77 -27.56 9.82 29.46
N PRO A 78 -27.07 11.04 29.75
CA PRO A 78 -26.06 11.27 30.76
C PRO A 78 -26.42 10.69 32.13
N ALA A 79 -25.37 10.34 32.88
CA ALA A 79 -25.44 9.65 34.15
C ALA A 79 -26.40 10.32 35.13
N GLY A 80 -27.18 9.49 35.83
CA GLY A 80 -28.21 9.92 36.78
C GLY A 80 -29.58 10.18 36.16
N PHE A 81 -29.70 10.39 34.83
CA PHE A 81 -31.01 10.58 34.21
C PHE A 81 -31.87 9.31 34.24
N ALA A 82 -31.29 8.14 33.93
CA ALA A 82 -32.01 6.87 33.96
C ALA A 82 -32.53 6.55 35.38
N GLN A 83 -31.67 6.68 36.40
CA GLN A 83 -32.04 6.57 37.81
C GLN A 83 -33.15 7.54 38.21
N ALA A 84 -33.06 8.81 37.81
CA ALA A 84 -34.06 9.82 38.14
C ALA A 84 -35.42 9.56 37.47
N LEU A 85 -35.43 9.00 36.26
CA LEU A 85 -36.63 8.75 35.48
C LEU A 85 -37.33 7.44 35.86
N THR A 86 -36.55 6.39 36.07
CA THR A 86 -37.06 5.00 36.17
C THR A 86 -36.82 4.36 37.53
N GLY A 87 -35.95 4.95 38.36
CA GLY A 87 -35.53 4.38 39.64
C GLY A 87 -34.36 3.40 39.53
N GLU A 88 -33.87 3.12 38.32
CA GLU A 88 -32.74 2.23 38.04
C GLU A 88 -31.84 2.84 36.95
N ASP A 89 -30.54 2.53 37.00
CA ASP A 89 -29.56 2.97 36.01
C ASP A 89 -29.52 2.10 34.73
N ASP A 90 -30.61 1.37 34.42
CA ASP A 90 -30.73 0.57 33.19
C ASP A 90 -31.25 1.42 32.02
N PRO A 91 -30.45 1.62 30.93
CA PRO A 91 -30.89 2.33 29.74
C PRO A 91 -32.17 1.75 29.11
N PHE A 92 -32.39 0.44 29.18
CA PHE A 92 -33.55 -0.19 28.57
C PHE A 92 -34.86 0.14 29.29
N ASN A 93 -34.81 0.46 30.59
CA ASN A 93 -35.98 0.99 31.31
C ASN A 93 -36.38 2.35 30.76
N VAL A 94 -35.40 3.19 30.39
CA VAL A 94 -35.66 4.48 29.72
C VAL A 94 -36.29 4.26 28.35
N TRP A 95 -35.79 3.29 27.58
CA TRP A 95 -36.36 2.95 26.27
C TRP A 95 -37.83 2.50 26.40
N ALA A 96 -38.11 1.62 27.36
CA ALA A 96 -39.46 1.16 27.66
C ALA A 96 -40.37 2.32 28.10
N TRP A 97 -39.87 3.19 28.99
CA TRP A 97 -40.60 4.35 29.48
C TRP A 97 -41.06 5.28 28.35
N PHE A 98 -40.15 5.58 27.40
CA PHE A 98 -40.49 6.35 26.21
C PHE A 98 -41.44 5.60 25.29
N ALA A 99 -41.24 4.30 25.08
CA ALA A 99 -42.11 3.50 24.21
C ALA A 99 -43.59 3.50 24.67
N GLU A 100 -43.84 3.58 25.97
CA GLU A 100 -45.20 3.66 26.54
C GLU A 100 -45.85 5.04 26.40
N ARG A 101 -45.06 6.11 26.31
CA ARG A 101 -45.54 7.50 26.45
C ARG A 101 -45.44 8.31 25.18
N VAL A 102 -44.56 7.94 24.26
CA VAL A 102 -44.44 8.58 22.95
C VAL A 102 -45.63 8.17 22.09
N ARG A 103 -46.39 9.16 21.65
CA ARG A 103 -47.45 9.04 20.66
C ARG A 103 -46.90 9.61 19.36
N ASP A 104 -46.80 8.75 18.34
CA ASP A 104 -46.25 9.10 17.04
C ASP A 104 -47.25 8.79 15.93
N ALA A 105 -47.36 9.73 15.00
CA ALA A 105 -48.17 9.63 13.80
C ALA A 105 -47.45 10.41 12.68
N PRO A 106 -47.78 10.17 11.40
CA PRO A 106 -47.05 10.78 10.30
C PRO A 106 -46.87 12.30 10.44
N ASN A 107 -47.93 13.03 10.79
CA ASN A 107 -47.90 14.50 10.83
C ASN A 107 -47.85 15.09 12.24
N THR A 108 -47.73 14.27 13.29
CA THR A 108 -47.75 14.78 14.67
C THR A 108 -47.11 13.79 15.64
N ASN A 109 -46.49 14.30 16.69
CA ASN A 109 -46.03 13.54 17.85
C ASN A 109 -46.02 14.43 19.09
N ASN A 110 -45.96 13.81 20.26
CA ASN A 110 -46.00 14.51 21.54
C ASN A 110 -44.61 14.80 22.15
N ARG A 111 -43.50 14.70 21.40
CA ARG A 111 -42.14 14.81 21.97
C ARG A 111 -41.89 16.10 22.75
N PHE A 112 -42.39 17.23 22.26
CA PHE A 112 -42.23 18.52 22.93
C PHE A 112 -43.05 18.59 24.22
N ASP A 113 -44.31 18.14 24.20
CA ASP A 113 -45.14 18.07 25.40
C ASP A 113 -44.54 17.12 26.44
N LEU A 114 -44.02 15.98 26.00
CA LEU A 114 -43.37 14.98 26.85
C LEU A 114 -42.07 15.52 27.47
N ALA A 115 -41.26 16.25 26.71
CA ALA A 115 -40.07 16.93 27.25
C ALA A 115 -40.45 17.97 28.32
N GLY A 116 -41.52 18.75 28.10
CA GLY A 116 -42.02 19.68 29.11
C GLY A 116 -42.58 18.98 30.35
N GLU A 117 -43.26 17.85 30.18
CA GLU A 117 -43.73 17.00 31.28
C GLU A 117 -42.57 16.44 32.10
N LEU A 118 -41.54 15.88 31.44
CA LEU A 118 -40.31 15.41 32.07
C LEU A 118 -39.62 16.52 32.85
N ASN A 119 -39.52 17.72 32.27
CA ASN A 119 -38.90 18.83 32.98
C ASN A 119 -39.62 19.20 34.27
N ARG A 120 -40.96 19.17 34.27
CA ARG A 120 -41.75 19.43 35.48
C ARG A 120 -41.67 18.30 36.50
N ALA A 121 -41.50 17.05 36.04
CA ALA A 121 -41.45 15.87 36.89
C ALA A 121 -40.07 15.65 37.54
N LEU A 122 -38.99 16.13 36.91
CA LEU A 122 -37.62 15.87 37.33
C LEU A 122 -36.97 17.11 37.97
N ALA A 123 -36.08 16.86 38.94
CA ALA A 123 -35.19 17.86 39.54
C ALA A 123 -35.87 19.18 39.97
N ASP A 124 -36.94 19.06 40.76
CA ASP A 124 -37.75 20.17 41.28
C ASP A 124 -38.39 21.03 40.19
N GLY A 125 -38.72 20.43 39.05
CA GLY A 125 -39.42 21.10 37.95
C GLY A 125 -38.52 21.85 36.96
N ARG A 126 -37.21 21.62 37.02
CA ARG A 126 -36.23 22.20 36.07
C ARG A 126 -36.05 21.30 34.85
N GLY A 127 -35.68 20.05 35.09
CA GLY A 127 -35.25 19.05 34.10
C GLY A 127 -34.24 19.54 33.05
N PRO A 128 -33.85 18.65 32.12
CA PRO A 128 -32.75 18.93 31.22
C PRO A 128 -33.18 19.40 29.83
N PHE A 129 -34.44 19.34 29.44
CA PHE A 129 -34.80 19.59 28.04
C PHE A 129 -34.98 21.08 27.74
N TRP A 130 -34.61 21.51 26.54
CA TRP A 130 -34.85 22.88 26.05
C TRP A 130 -35.06 22.91 24.54
N GLY A 131 -35.54 24.04 24.02
CA GLY A 131 -35.76 24.24 22.58
C GLY A 131 -37.17 23.85 22.14
N ASN A 132 -38.19 24.58 22.62
CA ASN A 132 -39.55 24.46 22.10
C ASN A 132 -39.68 25.02 20.67
N GLY A 133 -39.76 24.12 19.69
CA GLY A 133 -39.90 24.44 18.27
C GLY A 133 -41.36 24.64 17.78
N LEU A 134 -42.35 24.55 18.67
CA LEU A 134 -43.76 24.74 18.30
C LEU A 134 -44.18 26.21 18.38
N ALA A 135 -45.21 26.58 17.61
CA ALA A 135 -45.78 27.92 17.68
C ALA A 135 -46.39 28.22 19.06
N ARG A 136 -46.98 27.22 19.71
CA ARG A 136 -47.51 27.33 21.08
C ARG A 136 -46.42 27.12 22.12
N ASP A 137 -46.61 27.72 23.29
CA ASP A 137 -45.76 27.45 24.44
C ASP A 137 -46.08 26.09 25.06
N ILE A 138 -45.06 25.48 25.63
CA ILE A 138 -45.13 24.18 26.28
C ILE A 138 -44.72 24.39 27.74
N PRO A 139 -45.62 24.12 28.71
CA PRO A 139 -45.26 24.27 30.12
C PRO A 139 -43.98 23.47 30.45
N GLY A 140 -43.03 24.08 31.15
CA GLY A 140 -41.78 23.43 31.54
C GLY A 140 -40.74 23.21 30.42
N LEU A 141 -41.01 23.58 29.16
CA LEU A 141 -40.01 23.48 28.08
C LEU A 141 -39.64 24.87 27.55
N PRO A 142 -38.48 25.43 27.93
CA PRO A 142 -38.08 26.75 27.47
C PRO A 142 -37.75 26.76 25.98
N ARG A 143 -37.97 27.91 25.32
CA ARG A 143 -37.65 28.10 23.89
C ARG A 143 -36.16 28.27 23.64
N THR A 144 -35.47 28.93 24.56
CA THR A 144 -34.05 29.27 24.48
C THR A 144 -33.37 28.84 25.78
N MET A 145 -32.05 28.99 25.83
CA MET A 145 -31.28 28.71 27.03
C MET A 145 -31.31 29.82 28.10
N ALA A 146 -32.11 30.88 27.92
CA ALA A 146 -32.10 32.03 28.84
C ALA A 146 -32.43 31.63 30.29
N ASP A 147 -33.38 30.70 30.46
CA ASP A 147 -33.82 30.17 31.76
C ASP A 147 -33.48 28.68 31.91
N TYR A 148 -32.49 28.20 31.15
CA TYR A 148 -32.11 26.80 31.13
C TYR A 148 -31.15 26.45 32.28
N ALA A 149 -31.55 25.49 33.10
CA ALA A 149 -30.71 24.93 34.15
C ALA A 149 -30.75 23.41 34.05
N ASN A 150 -29.63 22.79 33.67
CA ASN A 150 -29.51 21.35 33.55
C ASN A 150 -29.12 20.73 34.90
N PRO A 151 -29.97 19.88 35.51
CA PRO A 151 -29.63 19.16 36.74
C PRO A 151 -28.72 17.95 36.51
N PHE A 152 -28.51 17.55 35.24
CA PHE A 152 -27.68 16.43 34.83
C PHE A 152 -26.43 16.94 34.09
N PRO A 153 -25.43 16.09 33.83
CA PRO A 153 -24.35 16.45 32.92
C PRO A 153 -24.88 16.86 31.53
N SER A 154 -24.24 17.82 30.88
CA SER A 154 -24.66 18.29 29.56
C SER A 154 -24.40 17.28 28.45
N HIS A 155 -23.41 16.41 28.64
CA HIS A 155 -22.93 15.43 27.67
C HIS A 155 -22.68 14.11 28.37
N ARG A 156 -22.71 13.01 27.61
CA ARG A 156 -22.21 11.72 28.04
C ARG A 156 -20.70 11.67 27.85
N ASN A 157 -20.05 10.67 28.42
CA ASN A 157 -18.64 10.37 28.18
C ASN A 157 -18.31 10.30 26.68
N ALA A 158 -19.22 9.76 25.85
CA ALA A 158 -19.04 9.67 24.40
C ALA A 158 -18.97 11.05 23.71
N GLU A 159 -19.85 11.99 24.06
CA GLU A 159 -19.84 13.35 23.48
C GLU A 159 -18.60 14.16 23.88
N GLU A 160 -18.10 13.98 25.10
CA GLU A 160 -16.86 14.64 25.55
C GLU A 160 -15.63 14.20 24.72
N LEU A 161 -15.66 12.97 24.19
CA LEU A 161 -14.63 12.43 23.29
C LEU A 161 -14.92 12.69 21.80
N ALA A 162 -16.04 13.34 21.48
CA ALA A 162 -16.52 13.58 20.13
C ALA A 162 -16.66 15.10 19.84
N PRO A 163 -15.56 15.81 19.51
CA PRO A 163 -15.62 17.26 19.28
C PRO A 163 -16.67 17.66 18.24
N GLY A 164 -17.63 18.47 18.66
CA GLY A 164 -18.75 18.94 17.82
C GLY A 164 -20.02 18.11 17.91
N ALA A 165 -20.07 17.06 18.73
CA ALA A 165 -21.31 16.39 19.08
C ALA A 165 -22.20 17.31 19.92
N PHE A 166 -23.52 17.18 19.75
CA PHE A 166 -24.50 17.97 20.47
C PHE A 166 -25.06 17.20 21.65
N THR A 167 -25.51 17.95 22.65
CA THR A 167 -26.22 17.41 23.80
C THR A 167 -27.55 16.74 23.42
N CYS A 168 -27.87 15.62 24.09
CA CYS A 168 -29.17 14.93 24.00
C CYS A 168 -30.33 15.70 24.64
N TRP A 169 -30.09 16.93 25.11
CA TRP A 169 -31.06 17.77 25.80
C TRP A 169 -31.82 18.76 24.89
N GLN A 170 -31.28 19.06 23.71
CA GLN A 170 -31.87 20.02 22.78
C GLN A 170 -32.97 19.39 21.93
N MET A 171 -34.18 19.97 21.96
CA MET A 171 -35.38 19.42 21.29
C MET A 171 -35.67 20.00 19.89
N SER A 172 -35.13 21.16 19.54
CA SER A 172 -35.30 21.78 18.22
C SER A 172 -34.13 22.68 17.80
N GLY A 173 -34.09 23.05 16.52
CA GLY A 173 -33.02 23.85 15.92
C GLY A 173 -31.86 23.00 15.39
N ALA A 174 -30.75 23.65 15.04
CA ALA A 174 -29.53 22.95 14.65
C ALA A 174 -28.96 22.19 15.86
N GLY A 175 -28.72 20.88 15.72
CA GLY A 175 -28.25 20.03 16.83
C GLY A 175 -29.36 19.49 17.73
N ALA A 176 -30.60 19.36 17.24
CA ALA A 176 -31.76 18.86 18.00
C ALA A 176 -31.73 17.35 18.31
N VAL A 177 -30.65 16.86 18.92
CA VAL A 177 -30.42 15.45 19.21
C VAL A 177 -31.44 14.90 20.20
N GLY A 178 -31.87 15.68 21.20
CA GLY A 178 -32.88 15.24 22.17
C GLY A 178 -34.21 14.87 21.52
N GLY A 179 -34.60 15.58 20.47
CA GLY A 179 -35.78 15.24 19.67
C GLY A 179 -35.62 13.95 18.87
N GLN A 180 -34.42 13.65 18.37
CA GLN A 180 -34.10 12.38 17.70
C GLN A 180 -34.14 11.21 18.67
N VAL A 181 -33.46 11.32 19.82
CA VAL A 181 -33.40 10.28 20.87
C VAL A 181 -34.81 9.93 21.35
N MET A 182 -35.60 10.93 21.75
CA MET A 182 -36.95 10.71 22.29
C MET A 182 -37.88 9.99 21.30
N MET A 183 -37.65 10.15 19.99
CA MET A 183 -38.43 9.48 18.96
C MET A 183 -37.80 8.17 18.46
N GLY A 184 -36.49 7.98 18.64
CA GLY A 184 -35.74 6.80 18.21
C GLY A 184 -35.79 5.65 19.22
N LEU A 185 -35.59 5.93 20.51
CA LEU A 185 -35.59 4.90 21.57
C LEU A 185 -36.87 4.02 21.57
N PRO A 186 -38.10 4.57 21.39
CA PRO A 186 -39.30 3.75 21.25
C PRO A 186 -39.24 2.70 20.14
N VAL A 187 -38.61 3.05 19.01
CA VAL A 187 -38.48 2.17 17.84
C VAL A 187 -37.49 1.06 18.14
N LEU A 188 -36.34 1.39 18.74
CA LEU A 188 -35.36 0.40 19.18
C LEU A 188 -35.94 -0.56 20.23
N HIS A 189 -36.74 -0.04 21.17
CA HIS A 189 -37.45 -0.86 22.15
C HIS A 189 -38.40 -1.87 21.49
N ARG A 190 -39.20 -1.42 20.51
CA ARG A 190 -40.13 -2.29 19.80
C ARG A 190 -39.40 -3.34 18.96
N LEU A 191 -38.31 -2.98 18.28
CA LEU A 191 -37.45 -3.93 17.56
C LEU A 191 -36.86 -4.98 18.52
N ARG A 192 -36.30 -4.56 19.66
CA ARG A 192 -35.79 -5.49 20.69
C ARG A 192 -36.89 -6.42 21.21
N ARG A 193 -38.10 -5.91 21.45
CA ARG A 193 -39.21 -6.76 21.91
C ARG A 193 -39.70 -7.73 20.84
N ARG A 194 -39.80 -7.28 19.58
CA ARG A 194 -40.24 -8.09 18.44
C ARG A 194 -39.29 -9.27 18.19
N PHE A 195 -37.98 -9.02 18.30
CA PHE A 195 -36.91 -9.97 17.99
C PHE A 195 -36.04 -10.30 19.22
N ALA A 196 -36.65 -10.38 20.40
CA ALA A 196 -35.95 -10.53 21.69
C ALA A 196 -34.85 -11.62 21.75
N PRO A 197 -35.04 -12.83 21.19
CA PRO A 197 -33.97 -13.85 21.21
C PRO A 197 -32.82 -13.55 20.24
N HIS A 198 -32.97 -12.56 19.36
CA HIS A 198 -32.08 -12.32 18.22
C HIS A 198 -31.39 -10.96 18.22
N VAL A 199 -31.82 -10.01 19.07
CA VAL A 199 -31.30 -8.64 19.10
C VAL A 199 -30.55 -8.34 20.40
N ALA A 200 -29.34 -7.81 20.28
CA ALA A 200 -28.56 -7.22 21.37
C ALA A 200 -28.26 -5.75 21.05
N ALA A 201 -28.16 -4.89 22.06
CA ALA A 201 -27.78 -3.49 21.88
C ALA A 201 -26.42 -3.20 22.51
N TRP A 202 -25.51 -2.66 21.71
CA TRP A 202 -24.18 -2.23 22.16
C TRP A 202 -24.22 -0.82 22.76
N PRO A 203 -23.42 -0.51 23.80
CA PRO A 203 -22.50 -1.40 24.54
C PRO A 203 -23.14 -2.11 25.75
N PHE A 204 -24.47 -2.08 25.91
CA PHE A 204 -25.16 -2.56 27.11
C PHE A 204 -25.24 -4.10 27.21
N GLU A 205 -25.30 -4.78 26.07
CA GLU A 205 -25.37 -6.23 25.96
C GLU A 205 -24.19 -6.77 25.14
N ALA A 206 -23.76 -8.00 25.45
CA ALA A 206 -22.82 -8.72 24.60
C ALA A 206 -23.43 -8.96 23.21
N LEU A 207 -22.64 -8.77 22.15
CA LEU A 207 -23.07 -8.94 20.76
C LEU A 207 -22.96 -10.39 20.27
N ASP A 208 -23.45 -11.34 21.07
CA ASP A 208 -23.47 -12.77 20.74
C ASP A 208 -24.68 -13.16 19.87
N LYS A 209 -25.73 -12.34 19.87
CA LYS A 209 -26.93 -12.49 19.04
C LYS A 209 -26.71 -12.10 17.57
N PRO A 210 -27.55 -12.60 16.62
CA PRO A 210 -27.38 -12.35 15.19
C PRO A 210 -27.61 -10.90 14.78
N VAL A 211 -28.39 -10.12 15.53
CA VAL A 211 -28.67 -8.71 15.23
C VAL A 211 -28.09 -7.83 16.34
N ALA A 212 -27.24 -6.88 15.96
CA ALA A 212 -26.72 -5.85 16.84
C ALA A 212 -27.38 -4.51 16.53
N LEU A 213 -27.86 -3.81 17.57
CA LEU A 213 -28.16 -2.39 17.52
C LEU A 213 -26.92 -1.64 17.98
N VAL A 214 -26.48 -0.66 17.20
CA VAL A 214 -25.26 0.10 17.46
C VAL A 214 -25.54 1.58 17.25
N GLU A 215 -24.99 2.40 18.13
CA GLU A 215 -25.00 3.85 17.97
C GLU A 215 -23.80 4.28 17.11
N VAL A 216 -24.03 5.17 16.14
CA VAL A 216 -23.00 5.78 15.29
C VAL A 216 -23.16 7.30 15.28
N TRP A 217 -22.16 7.99 14.76
CA TRP A 217 -22.24 9.42 14.53
C TRP A 217 -21.52 9.76 13.22
N PRO A 218 -22.23 9.97 12.09
CA PRO A 218 -21.61 10.16 10.78
C PRO A 218 -20.60 11.32 10.73
N SER A 219 -20.80 12.34 11.56
CA SER A 219 -19.88 13.49 11.64
C SER A 219 -18.47 13.12 12.13
N LEU A 220 -18.28 11.92 12.67
CA LEU A 220 -16.98 11.37 13.05
C LEU A 220 -15.99 11.32 11.87
N ILE A 221 -16.49 11.14 10.65
CA ILE A 221 -15.73 11.15 9.38
C ILE A 221 -16.30 12.18 8.38
N ARG A 222 -16.81 13.31 8.87
CA ARG A 222 -17.49 14.34 8.05
C ARG A 222 -16.69 14.80 6.84
N GLU A 223 -15.37 14.96 6.97
CA GLU A 223 -14.50 15.41 5.88
C GLU A 223 -14.46 14.36 4.76
N THR A 224 -14.38 13.08 5.14
CA THR A 224 -14.36 11.95 4.19
C THR A 224 -15.72 11.76 3.53
N ILE A 225 -16.83 11.96 4.25
CA ILE A 225 -18.17 11.96 3.65
C ILE A 225 -18.28 13.09 2.63
N ALA A 226 -17.80 14.29 2.94
CA ALA A 226 -17.81 15.41 2.00
C ALA A 226 -16.96 15.14 0.75
N GLU A 227 -15.81 14.49 0.91
CA GLU A 227 -14.93 14.06 -0.19
C GLU A 227 -15.58 13.01 -1.11
N LEU A 228 -16.27 12.02 -0.52
CA LEU A 228 -16.91 10.91 -1.25
C LEU A 228 -18.36 11.17 -1.68
N ARG A 229 -18.87 12.38 -1.43
CA ARG A 229 -20.21 12.79 -1.83
C ARG A 229 -20.29 12.97 -3.34
N GLN A 230 -21.31 12.39 -3.96
CA GLN A 230 -21.52 12.48 -5.41
C GLN A 230 -22.12 13.85 -5.80
N PRO A 231 -21.93 14.31 -7.06
CA PRO A 231 -22.54 15.54 -7.54
C PRO A 231 -24.07 15.51 -7.35
N ASN A 232 -24.62 16.57 -6.76
CA ASN A 232 -26.06 16.72 -6.44
C ASN A 232 -26.63 15.70 -5.44
N GLU A 233 -25.79 14.91 -4.76
CA GLU A 233 -26.25 13.99 -3.72
C GLU A 233 -26.72 14.77 -2.49
N ILE A 234 -27.83 14.33 -1.89
CA ILE A 234 -28.34 14.89 -0.62
C ILE A 234 -27.33 14.56 0.50
N PRO A 235 -26.96 15.50 1.39
CA PRO A 235 -25.97 15.25 2.45
C PRO A 235 -26.25 14.00 3.29
N ASP A 236 -27.46 13.89 3.84
CA ASP A 236 -27.96 12.76 4.64
C ASP A 236 -27.81 11.42 3.90
N ARG A 237 -28.14 11.41 2.61
CA ARG A 237 -27.96 10.24 1.72
C ARG A 237 -26.49 9.82 1.62
N ALA A 238 -25.59 10.79 1.47
CA ALA A 238 -24.16 10.52 1.41
C ALA A 238 -23.62 9.99 2.74
N GLN A 239 -24.11 10.53 3.87
CA GLN A 239 -23.70 10.11 5.21
C GLN A 239 -23.96 8.63 5.43
N VAL A 240 -25.19 8.17 5.21
CA VAL A 240 -25.54 6.75 5.41
C VAL A 240 -24.78 5.84 4.45
N ARG A 241 -24.65 6.23 3.17
CA ARG A 241 -23.96 5.43 2.14
C ARG A 241 -22.50 5.22 2.48
N VAL A 242 -21.78 6.31 2.74
CA VAL A 242 -20.33 6.27 2.98
C VAL A 242 -20.04 5.54 4.29
N LEU A 243 -20.81 5.79 5.35
CA LEU A 243 -20.57 5.14 6.62
C LEU A 243 -20.91 3.65 6.59
N ALA A 244 -22.05 3.25 5.99
CA ALA A 244 -22.40 1.83 5.86
C ALA A 244 -21.32 1.07 5.07
N GLN A 245 -20.87 1.67 3.96
CA GLN A 245 -19.78 1.13 3.15
C GLN A 245 -18.47 0.99 3.96
N ALA A 246 -18.09 2.02 4.70
CA ALA A 246 -16.88 2.00 5.53
C ALA A 246 -16.93 0.89 6.58
N LEU A 247 -18.03 0.78 7.32
CA LEU A 247 -18.21 -0.24 8.34
C LEU A 247 -18.14 -1.65 7.76
N SER A 248 -18.76 -1.88 6.59
CA SER A 248 -18.72 -3.17 5.89
C SER A 248 -17.34 -3.57 5.33
N ARG A 249 -16.35 -2.67 5.35
CA ARG A 249 -14.96 -2.93 4.93
C ARG A 249 -14.00 -3.14 6.09
N LEU A 250 -14.41 -2.84 7.32
CA LEU A 250 -13.53 -3.02 8.47
C LEU A 250 -13.23 -4.51 8.65
N SER A 251 -11.97 -4.82 8.97
CA SER A 251 -11.63 -6.19 9.35
C SER A 251 -12.33 -6.54 10.68
N PRO A 252 -12.63 -7.82 10.93
CA PRO A 252 -13.24 -8.25 12.18
C PRO A 252 -12.45 -7.82 13.43
N GLU A 253 -11.12 -7.71 13.33
CA GLU A 253 -10.24 -7.27 14.42
C GLU A 253 -10.41 -5.78 14.72
N VAL A 254 -10.42 -4.94 13.68
CA VAL A 254 -10.59 -3.48 13.84
C VAL A 254 -11.98 -3.17 14.35
N LEU A 255 -13.02 -3.79 13.77
CA LEU A 255 -14.39 -3.63 14.23
C LEU A 255 -14.57 -4.15 15.67
N GLY A 256 -13.97 -5.31 15.99
CA GLY A 256 -13.98 -5.86 17.33
C GLY A 256 -13.34 -4.93 18.36
N ALA A 257 -12.23 -4.27 18.01
CA ALA A 257 -11.62 -3.26 18.87
C ALA A 257 -12.58 -2.09 19.15
N MET A 258 -13.23 -1.54 18.11
CA MET A 258 -14.21 -0.47 18.27
C MET A 258 -15.41 -0.87 19.16
N LEU A 259 -15.82 -2.14 19.09
CA LEU A 259 -16.95 -2.67 19.87
C LEU A 259 -16.57 -3.09 21.29
N ASN A 260 -15.28 -3.10 21.65
CA ASN A 260 -14.84 -3.36 23.02
C ASN A 260 -14.83 -2.09 23.90
N ASP A 261 -14.89 -0.91 23.29
CA ASP A 261 -14.82 0.38 23.98
C ASP A 261 -16.20 1.02 24.11
N GLY A 262 -16.83 0.95 25.28
CA GLY A 262 -18.11 1.60 25.52
C GLY A 262 -18.53 1.70 26.98
N ASP A 263 -19.40 2.65 27.28
CA ASP A 263 -19.95 2.87 28.61
C ASP A 263 -21.27 2.10 28.76
N ALA A 264 -21.33 1.16 29.70
CA ALA A 264 -22.51 0.33 29.92
C ALA A 264 -23.73 1.10 30.49
N LEU A 265 -23.57 2.35 30.92
CA LEU A 265 -24.65 3.19 31.45
C LEU A 265 -25.03 4.30 30.47
N GLU A 266 -24.04 5.00 29.92
CA GLU A 266 -24.29 6.14 29.03
C GLU A 266 -24.28 5.76 27.53
N GLY A 267 -23.85 4.55 27.19
CA GLY A 267 -23.67 4.15 25.80
C GLY A 267 -22.40 4.72 25.20
N SER A 268 -22.21 4.54 23.90
CA SER A 268 -21.01 4.99 23.20
C SER A 268 -21.30 5.19 21.71
N ILE A 269 -20.39 5.85 21.00
CA ILE A 269 -20.45 6.04 19.56
C ILE A 269 -19.42 5.10 18.92
N LEU A 270 -19.87 4.23 18.01
CA LEU A 270 -18.98 3.31 17.32
C LEU A 270 -17.91 4.09 16.53
N GLY A 271 -16.65 3.75 16.78
CA GLY A 271 -15.49 4.33 16.09
C GLY A 271 -14.85 5.53 16.79
N LEU A 272 -15.32 5.93 17.98
CA LEU A 272 -14.57 6.89 18.82
C LEU A 272 -13.15 6.38 19.05
N GLY A 273 -12.15 7.27 18.93
CA GLY A 273 -10.73 6.89 18.97
C GLY A 273 -10.21 6.18 17.70
N HIS A 274 -11.07 5.81 16.75
CA HIS A 274 -10.73 5.04 15.56
C HIS A 274 -11.09 5.73 14.23
N LYS A 275 -11.12 7.07 14.22
CA LYS A 275 -11.48 7.89 13.04
C LYS A 275 -10.66 7.54 11.79
N ASP A 276 -9.36 7.34 11.95
CA ASP A 276 -8.45 7.04 10.84
C ASP A 276 -8.75 5.67 10.19
N ALA A 277 -9.13 4.69 10.99
CA ALA A 277 -9.53 3.38 10.49
C ALA A 277 -10.84 3.45 9.69
N LEU A 278 -11.84 4.19 10.19
CA LEU A 278 -13.09 4.44 9.46
C LEU A 278 -12.84 5.22 8.16
N ARG A 279 -11.97 6.24 8.20
CA ARG A 279 -11.59 7.00 7.00
C ARG A 279 -10.89 6.13 5.96
N ALA A 280 -9.92 5.32 6.37
CA ALA A 280 -9.21 4.41 5.46
C ALA A 280 -10.19 3.42 4.80
N ALA A 281 -11.09 2.83 5.60
CA ALA A 281 -12.12 1.94 5.10
C ALA A 281 -13.09 2.64 4.12
N ALA A 282 -13.55 3.85 4.43
CA ALA A 282 -14.42 4.64 3.56
C ALA A 282 -13.78 4.93 2.20
N LEU A 283 -12.52 5.34 2.18
CA LEU A 283 -11.76 5.67 0.97
C LEU A 283 -11.40 4.45 0.12
N ASN A 284 -11.74 3.22 0.57
CA ASN A 284 -11.22 1.98 0.02
C ASN A 284 -9.67 1.97 -0.02
N ALA A 285 -9.05 2.78 0.83
CA ALA A 285 -7.63 2.73 1.04
C ALA A 285 -7.40 1.45 1.83
N GLN A 286 -6.98 0.38 1.14
CA GLN A 286 -6.42 -0.75 1.85
C GLN A 286 -5.41 -0.18 2.85
N PRO A 287 -5.52 -0.53 4.15
CA PRO A 287 -4.49 -0.13 5.08
C PRO A 287 -3.16 -0.58 4.47
N LEU A 288 -2.22 0.35 4.32
CA LEU A 288 -0.85 0.05 3.93
C LEU A 288 -0.26 -0.82 5.04
N SER A 289 -0.50 -2.12 4.96
CA SER A 289 0.15 -3.12 5.78
C SER A 289 1.44 -3.47 5.04
N PRO A 290 2.62 -3.16 5.58
CA PRO A 290 3.86 -3.61 4.96
C PRO A 290 3.83 -5.14 4.95
N PRO A 291 4.01 -5.79 3.78
CA PRO A 291 4.09 -7.24 3.75
C PRO A 291 5.27 -7.68 4.62
N PRO A 292 5.22 -8.87 5.23
CA PRO A 292 6.40 -9.41 5.91
C PRO A 292 7.56 -9.39 4.91
N LEU A 293 8.73 -8.93 5.35
CA LEU A 293 9.97 -8.90 4.56
C LEU A 293 10.22 -10.29 3.97
N ARG A 294 9.73 -10.52 2.75
CA ARG A 294 10.19 -11.58 1.88
C ARG A 294 11.53 -11.09 1.36
N ASN A 295 12.61 -11.64 1.88
CA ASN A 295 13.95 -11.46 1.33
C ASN A 295 14.03 -12.12 -0.06
N ASP A 296 13.21 -11.64 -0.98
CA ASP A 296 13.11 -12.12 -2.36
C ASP A 296 12.68 -10.94 -3.22
N CYS A 297 13.67 -10.15 -3.63
CA CYS A 297 13.50 -9.03 -4.56
C CYS A 297 13.26 -9.48 -6.02
N PHE A 298 12.98 -10.77 -6.28
CA PHE A 298 12.95 -11.37 -7.62
C PHE A 298 11.74 -12.28 -7.91
N ALA A 299 10.76 -12.41 -7.01
CA ALA A 299 9.53 -13.15 -7.31
C ALA A 299 8.55 -12.38 -8.22
N LEU A 300 8.19 -12.95 -9.37
CA LEU A 300 7.21 -12.42 -10.31
C LEU A 300 5.75 -12.72 -9.90
N PRO A 301 4.77 -11.94 -10.41
CA PRO A 301 3.35 -12.28 -10.30
C PRO A 301 3.00 -13.61 -11.00
N ALA A 302 1.95 -14.28 -10.54
CA ALA A 302 1.46 -15.51 -11.17
C ALA A 302 1.03 -15.26 -12.62
N GLY A 303 1.59 -16.04 -13.56
CA GLY A 303 1.29 -15.95 -14.99
C GLY A 303 2.28 -15.12 -15.82
N VAL A 304 3.39 -14.66 -15.22
CA VAL A 304 4.49 -14.01 -15.96
C VAL A 304 5.69 -14.96 -16.01
N ASP A 305 6.06 -15.36 -17.21
CA ASP A 305 7.28 -16.14 -17.47
C ASP A 305 8.47 -15.19 -17.66
N TRP A 306 9.59 -15.48 -16.99
CA TRP A 306 10.85 -14.81 -17.27
C TRP A 306 11.31 -15.21 -18.68
N THR A 307 11.56 -14.23 -19.56
CA THR A 307 12.37 -14.46 -20.77
C THR A 307 13.80 -14.79 -20.31
N PRO A 308 14.35 -15.98 -20.63
CA PRO A 308 15.74 -16.29 -20.35
C PRO A 308 16.66 -15.18 -20.85
N VAL A 309 17.71 -14.88 -20.09
CA VAL A 309 18.64 -13.78 -20.42
C VAL A 309 19.18 -13.92 -21.85
N ASP A 310 19.48 -15.14 -22.28
CA ASP A 310 19.96 -15.43 -23.63
C ASP A 310 18.92 -15.09 -24.71
N ASP A 311 17.64 -15.39 -24.47
CA ASP A 311 16.55 -15.09 -25.40
C ASP A 311 16.29 -13.58 -25.49
N ALA A 312 16.33 -12.87 -24.36
CA ALA A 312 16.20 -11.42 -24.32
C ALA A 312 17.38 -10.73 -25.04
N LEU A 313 18.60 -11.23 -24.83
CA LEU A 313 19.80 -10.71 -25.48
C LEU A 313 19.78 -10.98 -27.00
N ALA A 314 19.31 -12.15 -27.43
CA ALA A 314 19.12 -12.48 -28.85
C ALA A 314 18.11 -11.53 -29.51
N LEU A 315 16.95 -11.30 -28.87
CA LEU A 315 15.92 -10.36 -29.35
C LEU A 315 16.43 -8.93 -29.49
N LEU A 316 17.32 -8.49 -28.60
CA LEU A 316 17.96 -7.17 -28.70
C LEU A 316 18.97 -7.12 -29.85
N ARG A 317 19.83 -8.14 -29.98
CA ARG A 317 20.83 -8.21 -31.06
C ARG A 317 20.18 -8.22 -32.45
N ASP A 318 19.08 -8.94 -32.63
CA ASP A 318 18.36 -9.01 -33.91
C ASP A 318 17.73 -7.68 -34.34
N ARG A 319 17.45 -6.79 -33.39
CA ARG A 319 16.70 -5.54 -33.64
C ARG A 319 17.57 -4.29 -33.60
N LEU A 320 18.82 -4.40 -33.17
CA LEU A 320 19.75 -3.28 -33.11
C LEU A 320 20.58 -3.24 -34.40
N THR A 321 20.51 -2.12 -35.12
CA THR A 321 21.41 -1.82 -36.23
C THR A 321 22.27 -0.60 -35.87
N PRO A 322 23.55 -0.55 -36.29
CA PRO A 322 24.35 0.67 -36.15
C PRO A 322 23.68 1.82 -36.92
N VAL A 323 23.41 2.94 -36.23
CA VAL A 323 22.73 4.12 -36.82
C VAL A 323 23.69 5.27 -37.13
N THR A 324 24.98 5.09 -36.91
CA THR A 324 26.02 6.12 -37.08
C THR A 324 26.79 5.94 -38.38
N GLY A 325 27.18 7.04 -39.01
CA GLY A 325 28.10 7.04 -40.16
C GLY A 325 29.55 6.75 -39.77
N THR A 326 30.41 6.64 -40.77
CA THR A 326 31.86 6.44 -40.61
C THR A 326 32.61 7.77 -40.75
N GLU A 327 33.66 7.97 -39.96
CA GLU A 327 34.58 9.10 -40.11
C GLU A 327 36.04 8.63 -39.97
N GLU A 328 36.95 9.31 -40.69
CA GLU A 328 38.38 9.09 -40.53
C GLU A 328 38.93 10.01 -39.43
N VAL A 329 39.61 9.43 -38.45
CA VAL A 329 40.20 10.13 -37.31
C VAL A 329 41.68 9.76 -37.16
N SER A 330 42.45 10.59 -36.47
CA SER A 330 43.82 10.25 -36.12
C SER A 330 43.84 9.09 -35.10
N LEU A 331 44.93 8.30 -35.08
CA LEU A 331 45.06 7.20 -34.09
C LEU A 331 44.97 7.69 -32.64
N SER A 332 45.44 8.91 -32.36
CA SER A 332 45.37 9.52 -31.02
C SER A 332 43.93 9.79 -30.57
N ASP A 333 43.02 10.00 -31.52
CA ASP A 333 41.59 10.30 -31.27
C ASP A 333 40.70 9.06 -31.44
N ALA A 334 41.29 7.90 -31.72
CA ALA A 334 40.57 6.66 -31.97
C ALA A 334 40.19 5.89 -30.68
N LEU A 335 40.75 6.26 -29.52
CA LEU A 335 40.51 5.55 -28.26
C LEU A 335 39.02 5.59 -27.87
N GLY A 336 38.42 4.41 -27.66
CA GLY A 336 37.00 4.26 -27.31
C GLY A 336 36.05 4.26 -28.51
N ARG A 337 36.55 4.42 -29.75
CA ARG A 337 35.75 4.27 -30.98
C ARG A 337 35.77 2.82 -31.48
N VAL A 338 34.85 2.51 -32.39
CA VAL A 338 34.73 1.19 -33.05
C VAL A 338 35.26 1.31 -34.48
N LEU A 339 36.11 0.36 -34.91
CA LEU A 339 36.59 0.31 -36.28
C LEU A 339 35.42 0.09 -37.25
N ALA A 340 35.37 0.90 -38.31
CA ALA A 340 34.35 0.80 -39.34
C ALA A 340 34.57 -0.38 -40.30
N GLY A 341 35.78 -0.94 -40.35
CA GLY A 341 36.16 -2.08 -41.17
C GLY A 341 37.46 -2.72 -40.69
N ASP A 342 37.84 -3.83 -41.31
CA ASP A 342 39.00 -4.63 -40.90
C ASP A 342 40.32 -3.85 -41.05
N ALA A 343 41.17 -3.92 -40.03
CA ALA A 343 42.52 -3.37 -40.07
C ALA A 343 43.50 -4.42 -40.61
N VAL A 344 43.82 -4.34 -41.90
CA VAL A 344 44.71 -5.28 -42.57
C VAL A 344 46.17 -4.82 -42.46
N ALA A 345 47.07 -5.73 -42.10
CA ALA A 345 48.49 -5.45 -42.05
C ALA A 345 49.03 -5.16 -43.45
N LEU A 346 49.73 -4.03 -43.62
CA LEU A 346 50.35 -3.66 -44.91
C LEU A 346 51.69 -4.37 -45.15
N ARG A 347 52.26 -4.99 -44.12
CA ARG A 347 53.51 -5.74 -44.16
C ARG A 347 53.53 -6.78 -43.05
N SER A 348 54.25 -7.86 -43.28
CA SER A 348 54.48 -8.88 -42.26
C SER A 348 55.32 -8.32 -41.10
N ASN A 349 55.05 -8.81 -39.89
CA ASN A 349 55.81 -8.52 -38.68
C ASN A 349 56.23 -9.83 -37.99
N PRO A 350 57.55 -10.06 -37.78
CA PRO A 350 58.66 -9.28 -38.33
C PRO A 350 58.69 -9.38 -39.87
N PRO A 351 59.26 -8.39 -40.59
CA PRO A 351 59.30 -8.41 -42.06
C PRO A 351 60.25 -9.45 -42.64
N GLN A 352 61.20 -9.94 -41.84
CA GLN A 352 62.17 -10.97 -42.17
C GLN A 352 62.36 -11.89 -40.96
N ALA A 353 62.90 -13.09 -41.17
CA ALA A 353 63.27 -13.96 -40.07
C ALA A 353 64.36 -13.30 -39.21
N ASN A 354 64.20 -13.32 -37.89
CA ASN A 354 65.12 -12.67 -36.96
C ASN A 354 65.42 -13.56 -35.74
N THR A 355 66.45 -13.20 -34.98
CA THR A 355 66.77 -13.90 -33.73
C THR A 355 65.86 -13.44 -32.59
N ALA A 356 65.38 -14.40 -31.79
CA ALA A 356 64.52 -14.15 -30.62
C ALA A 356 65.32 -13.77 -29.37
N VAL A 357 66.63 -14.06 -29.35
CA VAL A 357 67.52 -13.91 -28.18
C VAL A 357 68.90 -13.39 -28.58
N ASP A 358 69.68 -12.97 -27.60
CA ASP A 358 71.12 -12.74 -27.75
C ASP A 358 71.86 -14.09 -27.65
N GLY A 359 72.85 -14.29 -28.50
CA GLY A 359 73.61 -15.54 -28.49
C GLY A 359 74.37 -15.79 -29.78
N TYR A 360 74.40 -17.04 -30.21
CA TYR A 360 75.21 -17.47 -31.35
C TYR A 360 74.39 -18.22 -32.38
N GLY A 361 74.35 -17.68 -33.59
CA GLY A 361 73.62 -18.24 -34.73
C GLY A 361 74.48 -19.18 -35.56
N PHE A 362 73.94 -20.34 -35.91
CA PHE A 362 74.57 -21.35 -36.76
C PHE A 362 73.51 -22.12 -37.58
N ALA A 363 73.96 -23.03 -38.44
CA ALA A 363 73.10 -23.99 -39.13
C ALA A 363 72.82 -25.19 -38.22
N GLY A 364 71.60 -25.34 -37.73
CA GLY A 364 71.17 -26.45 -36.88
C GLY A 364 70.76 -27.69 -37.68
N PRO A 365 70.30 -28.76 -36.99
CA PRO A 365 70.18 -28.91 -35.53
C PRO A 365 71.52 -29.19 -34.84
N ALA A 366 71.57 -29.04 -33.50
CA ALA A 366 72.64 -29.58 -32.67
C ALA A 366 72.15 -30.86 -31.97
N LEU A 367 72.79 -32.00 -32.24
CA LEU A 367 72.45 -33.29 -31.62
C LEU A 367 72.75 -33.28 -30.10
N GLU A 368 72.32 -34.30 -29.38
CA GLU A 368 72.66 -34.45 -27.97
C GLU A 368 74.19 -34.59 -27.77
N GLY A 369 74.75 -33.91 -26.77
CA GLY A 369 76.18 -33.95 -26.45
C GLY A 369 76.90 -32.60 -26.59
N PRO A 370 78.22 -32.56 -26.34
CA PRO A 370 79.02 -31.34 -26.46
C PRO A 370 79.27 -30.97 -27.93
N HIS A 371 79.21 -29.67 -28.23
CA HIS A 371 79.50 -29.09 -29.53
C HIS A 371 80.51 -27.95 -29.39
N GLU A 372 81.43 -27.85 -30.35
CA GLU A 372 82.35 -26.73 -30.48
C GLU A 372 82.31 -26.20 -31.91
N MET A 373 82.22 -24.87 -32.08
CA MET A 373 82.17 -24.23 -33.39
C MET A 373 83.08 -22.99 -33.45
N PRO A 374 83.87 -22.80 -34.51
CA PRO A 374 84.56 -21.52 -34.78
C PRO A 374 83.60 -20.36 -35.01
N LEU A 375 83.98 -19.19 -34.49
CA LEU A 375 83.26 -17.95 -34.67
C LEU A 375 83.73 -17.23 -35.94
N VAL A 376 82.77 -16.82 -36.76
CA VAL A 376 83.00 -15.88 -37.86
C VAL A 376 83.21 -14.47 -37.27
N PRO A 377 84.20 -13.69 -37.74
CA PRO A 377 84.39 -12.32 -37.29
C PRO A 377 83.18 -11.44 -37.61
N GLY A 378 82.68 -10.71 -36.61
CA GLY A 378 81.56 -9.79 -36.74
C GLY A 378 80.34 -10.22 -35.91
N ARG A 379 79.22 -9.51 -36.13
CA ARG A 379 77.95 -9.78 -35.46
C ARG A 379 76.78 -9.33 -36.31
N ALA A 380 75.60 -9.89 -36.08
CA ALA A 380 74.33 -9.36 -36.57
C ALA A 380 73.58 -8.67 -35.42
N ALA A 381 73.07 -7.45 -35.66
CA ALA A 381 72.29 -6.68 -34.69
C ALA A 381 71.05 -6.05 -35.35
N ALA A 382 70.03 -5.70 -34.56
CA ALA A 382 68.87 -4.96 -35.06
C ALA A 382 69.32 -3.66 -35.77
N GLY A 383 68.84 -3.45 -37.00
CA GLY A 383 69.23 -2.32 -37.85
C GLY A 383 70.61 -2.43 -38.51
N VAL A 384 71.44 -3.42 -38.15
CA VAL A 384 72.78 -3.66 -38.72
C VAL A 384 72.93 -5.14 -39.06
N PRO A 385 72.43 -5.59 -40.23
CA PRO A 385 72.53 -6.98 -40.64
C PRO A 385 73.98 -7.37 -40.94
N PHE A 386 74.31 -8.64 -40.72
CA PHE A 386 75.59 -9.19 -41.19
C PHE A 386 75.47 -9.47 -42.70
N ALA A 387 76.34 -8.84 -43.49
CA ALA A 387 76.28 -8.91 -44.96
C ALA A 387 76.87 -10.20 -45.55
N GLY A 388 77.61 -10.98 -44.75
CA GLY A 388 78.25 -12.21 -45.20
C GLY A 388 77.39 -13.46 -44.96
N ARG A 389 77.90 -14.61 -45.41
CA ARG A 389 77.34 -15.93 -45.13
C ARG A 389 78.12 -16.63 -44.02
N VAL A 390 77.42 -17.26 -43.09
CA VAL A 390 78.02 -18.14 -42.08
C VAL A 390 78.29 -19.52 -42.70
N PRO A 391 79.56 -19.99 -42.77
CA PRO A 391 79.87 -21.30 -43.33
C PRO A 391 79.31 -22.44 -42.46
N PRO A 392 79.03 -23.62 -43.04
CA PRO A 392 78.66 -24.81 -42.26
C PRO A 392 79.67 -25.12 -41.16
N GLY A 393 79.17 -25.49 -39.98
CA GLY A 393 79.98 -25.79 -38.80
C GLY A 393 80.59 -24.56 -38.10
N HIS A 394 80.29 -23.34 -38.56
CA HIS A 394 80.68 -22.10 -37.88
C HIS A 394 79.47 -21.44 -37.23
N ALA A 395 79.74 -20.58 -36.24
CA ALA A 395 78.75 -19.75 -35.59
C ALA A 395 79.07 -18.26 -35.75
N ILE A 396 78.08 -17.39 -35.59
CA ILE A 396 78.26 -15.94 -35.55
C ILE A 396 77.54 -15.36 -34.33
N ARG A 397 78.08 -14.28 -33.75
CA ARG A 397 77.37 -13.54 -32.70
C ARG A 397 76.12 -12.87 -33.28
N VAL A 398 74.98 -13.08 -32.64
CA VAL A 398 73.71 -12.43 -33.00
C VAL A 398 73.10 -11.77 -31.77
N LEU A 399 72.43 -10.64 -31.97
CA LEU A 399 71.68 -9.93 -30.94
C LEU A 399 70.19 -9.91 -31.28
N THR A 400 69.34 -9.94 -30.26
CA THR A 400 67.88 -9.97 -30.32
C THR A 400 67.32 -9.02 -31.37
N GLY A 401 66.44 -9.53 -32.22
CA GLY A 401 65.81 -8.78 -33.31
C GLY A 401 66.69 -8.60 -34.56
N ALA A 402 67.95 -9.04 -34.58
CA ALA A 402 68.76 -9.05 -35.80
C ALA A 402 68.18 -9.98 -36.86
N ALA A 403 68.15 -9.52 -38.11
CA ALA A 403 67.83 -10.40 -39.24
C ALA A 403 68.82 -11.57 -39.28
N LEU A 404 68.31 -12.79 -39.49
CA LEU A 404 69.15 -13.98 -39.53
C LEU A 404 70.15 -13.88 -40.70
N PRO A 405 71.46 -14.03 -40.45
CA PRO A 405 72.45 -14.09 -41.51
C PRO A 405 72.24 -15.27 -42.46
N GLU A 406 72.73 -15.17 -43.69
CA GLU A 406 72.70 -16.31 -44.61
C GLU A 406 73.47 -17.49 -44.02
N GLY A 407 72.87 -18.67 -44.02
CA GLY A 407 73.45 -19.88 -43.42
C GLY A 407 73.17 -20.07 -41.93
N VAL A 408 72.40 -19.17 -41.31
CA VAL A 408 71.93 -19.31 -39.92
C VAL A 408 70.43 -19.60 -39.90
N ASP A 409 70.04 -20.66 -39.20
CA ASP A 409 68.64 -20.99 -38.95
C ASP A 409 68.35 -21.30 -37.48
N THR A 410 69.37 -21.36 -36.63
CA THR A 410 69.27 -21.79 -35.23
C THR A 410 70.17 -20.92 -34.37
N VAL A 411 69.69 -20.52 -33.19
CA VAL A 411 70.44 -19.67 -32.25
C VAL A 411 70.52 -20.35 -30.89
N ILE A 412 71.72 -20.52 -30.34
CA ILE A 412 71.93 -20.90 -28.93
C ILE A 412 72.04 -19.63 -28.08
N LEU A 413 71.46 -19.63 -26.89
CA LEU A 413 71.53 -18.51 -25.96
C LEU A 413 72.97 -18.25 -25.52
N ASP A 414 73.30 -16.99 -25.25
CA ASP A 414 74.60 -16.60 -24.74
C ASP A 414 74.90 -17.28 -23.40
N GLU A 415 73.90 -17.37 -22.53
CA GLU A 415 73.98 -17.96 -21.19
C GLU A 415 74.30 -19.46 -21.21
N ASP A 416 73.91 -20.15 -22.29
CA ASP A 416 74.14 -21.59 -22.48
C ASP A 416 75.46 -21.88 -23.23
N THR A 417 76.26 -20.85 -23.48
CA THR A 417 77.47 -20.92 -24.29
C THR A 417 78.69 -20.41 -23.52
N THR A 418 79.81 -21.12 -23.69
CA THR A 418 81.13 -20.60 -23.29
C THR A 418 81.91 -20.19 -24.54
N THR A 419 82.67 -19.09 -24.47
CA THR A 419 83.45 -18.58 -25.61
C THR A 419 84.81 -18.06 -25.17
N ASP A 420 85.80 -18.20 -26.05
CA ASP A 420 87.13 -17.56 -25.94
C ASP A 420 87.28 -16.37 -26.91
N GLY A 421 86.20 -15.98 -27.60
CA GLY A 421 86.19 -14.95 -28.64
C GLY A 421 86.58 -15.44 -30.04
N ALA A 422 87.10 -16.66 -30.19
CA ALA A 422 87.43 -17.29 -31.47
C ALA A 422 86.54 -18.52 -31.76
N ARG A 423 86.03 -19.18 -30.72
CA ARG A 423 85.16 -20.35 -30.77
C ARG A 423 84.06 -20.26 -29.71
N ILE A 424 83.01 -21.05 -29.90
CA ILE A 424 81.99 -21.31 -28.88
C ILE A 424 81.95 -22.79 -28.53
N ALA A 425 81.58 -23.08 -27.29
CA ALA A 425 81.28 -24.42 -26.81
C ALA A 425 79.97 -24.43 -26.02
N PHE A 426 79.08 -25.38 -26.35
CA PHE A 426 77.78 -25.56 -25.71
C PHE A 426 77.37 -27.03 -25.72
N ARG A 427 76.31 -27.38 -24.99
CA ARG A 427 75.77 -28.75 -24.94
C ARG A 427 74.38 -28.78 -25.56
N GLY A 428 74.19 -29.65 -26.55
CA GLY A 428 72.87 -29.95 -27.11
C GLY A 428 72.07 -30.91 -26.23
N PRO A 429 70.84 -31.25 -26.61
CA PRO A 429 70.27 -31.04 -27.95
C PRO A 429 69.68 -29.63 -28.14
N LEU A 430 69.78 -29.10 -29.36
CA LEU A 430 69.08 -27.90 -29.80
C LEU A 430 68.40 -28.16 -31.16
N LYS A 431 67.08 -27.94 -31.21
CA LYS A 431 66.29 -28.18 -32.42
C LYS A 431 66.65 -27.15 -33.50
N GLN A 432 66.60 -27.58 -34.76
CA GLN A 432 66.71 -26.66 -35.90
C GLN A 432 65.59 -25.61 -35.82
N GLY A 433 65.91 -24.34 -36.06
CA GLY A 433 64.96 -23.24 -35.92
C GLY A 433 64.87 -22.66 -34.50
N ALA A 434 65.53 -23.26 -33.51
CA ALA A 434 65.39 -22.80 -32.12
C ALA A 434 65.86 -21.35 -31.95
N ASN A 435 65.10 -20.61 -31.13
CA ASN A 435 65.33 -19.21 -30.81
C ASN A 435 65.41 -18.27 -32.02
N THR A 436 64.71 -18.64 -33.10
CA THR A 436 64.47 -17.77 -34.25
C THR A 436 62.98 -17.48 -34.39
N ARG A 437 62.64 -16.35 -34.99
CA ARG A 437 61.26 -16.01 -35.38
C ARG A 437 61.16 -15.98 -36.90
N ARG A 438 60.05 -16.50 -37.42
CA ARG A 438 59.78 -16.47 -38.87
C ARG A 438 59.30 -15.08 -39.29
N ALA A 439 59.48 -14.76 -40.57
CA ALA A 439 58.82 -13.60 -41.15
C ALA A 439 57.30 -13.77 -41.03
N GLY A 440 56.61 -12.71 -40.56
CA GLY A 440 55.16 -12.70 -40.38
C GLY A 440 54.62 -13.59 -39.26
N GLU A 441 55.46 -14.03 -38.32
CA GLU A 441 55.02 -14.86 -37.21
C GLU A 441 54.00 -14.17 -36.29
N ASP A 442 54.11 -12.85 -36.12
CA ASP A 442 53.14 -12.08 -35.32
C ASP A 442 51.91 -11.70 -36.17
N MET A 443 52.15 -11.15 -37.37
CA MET A 443 51.12 -10.71 -38.32
C MET A 443 51.65 -10.89 -39.74
N ALA A 444 50.85 -11.44 -40.67
CA ALA A 444 51.28 -11.77 -42.04
C ALA A 444 50.79 -10.76 -43.07
#